data_AF-A0A841WM28-F1
#
_entry.id   AF-A0A841WM28-F1
#
_cell.length_a   1.000
_cell.length_b   1.000
_cell.length_c   1.000
_cell.angle_alpha   90.00
_cell.angle_beta   90.00
_cell.angle_gamma   90.00
#
_symmetry.space_group_name_H-M   'P 1'
#
loop_
_entity.id
_entity.type
_entity.pdbx_description
1 polymer ?
#
loop_
_entity_poly.entity_id
_entity_poly.type
_entity_poly.pdbx_seq_one_letter_code
_entity_poly.pdbx_strand_id
1 'polypeptide(L)' 'MAQRLNEEMTITIFGIVSNGDRWQFANLNAQVFTINITLYSIQELDKLFAAVNYLFQQCQLQLDNLVSA' A
#
# COMPACT_ATOMS: atom_id res chain seq x y z
N MET A 1 14.60 -1.16 4.09
CA MET A 1 14.39 0.23 3.64
C MET A 1 13.09 0.81 4.20
N ALA A 2 11.93 0.16 4.02
CA ALA A 2 10.66 0.64 4.55
C ALA A 2 10.59 0.74 6.10
N GLN A 3 11.16 -0.22 6.84
CA GLN A 3 11.11 -0.21 8.32
C GLN A 3 11.73 1.04 8.94
N ARG A 4 12.84 1.54 8.40
CA ARG A 4 13.52 2.75 8.91
C ARG A 4 12.67 4.02 8.77
N LEU A 5 11.85 4.13 7.72
CA LEU A 5 10.96 5.29 7.54
C LEU A 5 9.82 5.27 8.57
N ASN A 6 9.35 4.06 8.94
CA ASN A 6 8.32 3.85 9.95
C ASN A 6 8.81 4.16 11.38
N GLU A 7 10.13 4.15 11.61
CA GLU A 7 10.75 4.51 12.88
C GLU A 7 10.81 6.03 13.11
N GLU A 8 10.87 6.82 12.03
CA GLU A 8 10.95 8.29 12.10
C GLU A 8 9.57 8.96 12.02
N MET A 9 8.58 8.32 11.38
CA MET A 9 7.19 8.80 11.31
C MET A 9 6.23 7.63 11.53
N THR A 10 5.21 7.83 12.38
CA THR A 10 4.15 6.84 12.62
C THR A 10 3.17 6.80 11.45
N ILE A 11 3.61 6.22 10.32
CA ILE A 11 2.84 6.13 9.08
C ILE A 11 2.76 4.69 8.57
N THR A 12 1.62 4.31 8.01
CA THR A 12 1.53 3.06 7.26
C THR A 12 2.22 3.23 5.91
N ILE A 13 3.13 2.31 5.59
CA ILE A 13 3.83 2.26 4.31
C ILE A 13 3.14 1.19 3.46
N PHE A 14 2.55 1.60 2.34
CA PHE A 14 1.93 0.69 1.38
C PHE A 14 2.93 0.30 0.29
N GLY A 15 3.03 -1.00 0.01
CA GLY A 15 3.93 -1.58 -0.97
C GLY A 15 3.16 -2.25 -2.11
N ILE A 16 3.65 -2.05 -3.33
CA ILE A 16 3.14 -2.69 -4.55
C ILE A 16 4.32 -3.39 -5.22
N VAL A 17 4.17 -4.67 -5.55
CA VAL A 17 5.15 -5.41 -6.35
C VAL A 17 4.46 -6.05 -7.53
N SER A 18 5.17 -6.11 -8.66
CA SER A 18 4.66 -6.73 -9.88
C SER A 18 5.78 -7.41 -10.65
N ASN A 19 5.44 -8.49 -11.36
CA ASN A 19 6.30 -9.12 -12.35
C ASN A 19 5.83 -8.86 -13.80
N GLY A 20 4.88 -7.93 -14.00
CA GLY A 20 4.30 -7.60 -15.29
C GLY A 20 3.02 -8.37 -15.63
N ASP A 21 2.82 -9.57 -15.07
CA ASP A 21 1.57 -10.34 -15.19
C ASP A 21 0.72 -10.26 -13.92
N ARG A 22 1.37 -10.41 -12.76
CA ARG A 22 0.72 -10.44 -11.45
C ARG A 22 1.22 -9.31 -10.57
N TRP A 23 0.30 -8.79 -9.78
CA TRP A 23 0.50 -7.72 -8.83
C TRP A 23 0.13 -8.20 -7.43
N GLN A 24 0.95 -7.83 -6.46
CA GLN A 24 0.71 -8.09 -5.04
C GLN A 24 0.85 -6.79 -4.25
N PHE A 25 0.09 -6.73 -3.17
CA PHE A 25 -0.02 -5.56 -2.32
C PHE A 25 0.34 -5.94 -0.89
N ALA A 26 1.04 -5.05 -0.20
CA ALA A 26 1.37 -5.24 1.21
C ALA A 26 1.33 -3.89 1.94
N ASN A 27 1.28 -3.94 3.26
CA ASN A 27 1.51 -2.78 4.09
C ASN A 27 2.47 -3.11 5.24
N LEU A 28 3.14 -2.07 5.72
CA LEU A 28 3.97 -2.10 6.91
C LEU A 28 3.48 -0.98 7.83
N ASN A 29 2.94 -1.36 8.98
CA ASN A 29 2.56 -0.45 10.04
C ASN A 29 3.46 -0.74 11.26
N ALA A 30 4.29 0.24 11.65
CA ALA A 30 5.37 0.03 12.61
C ALA A 30 6.24 -1.19 12.22
N GLN A 31 6.16 -2.29 12.98
CA GLN A 31 6.92 -3.52 12.75
C GLN A 31 6.06 -4.66 12.19
N VAL A 32 4.77 -4.42 11.92
CA VAL A 32 3.84 -5.43 11.43
C VAL A 32 3.74 -5.36 9.91
N PHE A 33 4.27 -6.37 9.24
CA PHE A 33 4.15 -6.53 7.79
C PHE A 33 2.95 -7.41 7.44
N THR A 34 2.02 -6.87 6.66
CA THR A 34 0.80 -7.56 6.21
C THR A 34 0.77 -7.64 4.71
N ILE A 35 0.63 -8.85 4.16
CA ILE A 35 0.48 -9.08 2.73
C ILE A 35 -1.00 -9.32 2.41
N ASN A 36 -1.50 -8.70 1.35
CA ASN A 36 -2.78 -9.08 0.78
C ASN A 36 -2.67 -10.45 0.09
N ILE A 37 -3.47 -11.41 0.53
CA ILE A 37 -3.50 -12.77 -0.03
C ILE A 37 -4.04 -12.82 -1.46
N THR A 38 -4.80 -11.81 -1.89
CA THR A 38 -5.33 -11.73 -3.25
C THR A 38 -4.24 -11.32 -4.23
N LEU A 39 -4.03 -12.17 -5.24
CA LEU A 39 -3.20 -11.89 -6.41
C LEU A 39 -4.06 -11.21 -7.48
N TYR A 40 -3.55 -10.14 -8.06
CA TYR A 40 -4.24 -9.40 -9.12
C TYR A 40 -3.51 -9.62 -10.45
N SER A 41 -4.23 -10.01 -11.49
CA SER A 41 -3.67 -10.11 -12.85
C SER A 41 -3.81 -8.79 -13.60
N ILE A 42 -2.85 -8.48 -14.46
CA ILE A 42 -2.93 -7.36 -15.42
C ILE A 42 -4.10 -7.52 -16.40
N GLN A 43 -4.62 -8.74 -16.57
CA GLN A 43 -5.79 -8.98 -17.42
C GLN A 43 -7.11 -8.53 -16.77
N GLU A 44 -7.15 -8.41 -15.44
CA GLU A 44 -8.32 -7.98 -14.67
C GLU A 44 -8.17 -6.51 -14.25
N LEU A 45 -8.02 -5.62 -15.24
CA LEU A 45 -7.69 -4.21 -15.04
C LEU A 45 -8.62 -3.50 -14.06
N ASP A 46 -9.93 -3.77 -14.09
CA ASP A 46 -10.88 -3.14 -13.17
C ASP A 46 -10.56 -3.46 -11.70
N LYS A 47 -10.25 -4.72 -11.40
CA LYS A 47 -9.89 -5.15 -10.04
C LYS A 47 -8.53 -4.61 -9.63
N LEU A 48 -7.56 -4.65 -10.54
CA LEU A 48 -6.22 -4.14 -10.30
C LEU A 48 -6.25 -2.63 -10.00
N PHE A 49 -6.91 -1.85 -10.85
CA PHE A 49 -7.00 -0.41 -10.67
C PHE A 49 -7.87 -0.03 -9.47
N ALA A 50 -8.90 -0.80 -9.13
CA ALA A 50 -9.63 -0.61 -7.88
C ALA A 50 -8.71 -0.76 -6.65
N ALA A 51 -7.85 -1.80 -6.63
CA ALA A 51 -6.89 -2.01 -5.54
C ALA A 51 -5.82 -0.89 -5.48
N VAL A 52 -5.30 -0.45 -6.62
CA VAL A 52 -4.35 0.68 -6.70
C VAL A 52 -5.01 1.98 -6.22
N ASN A 53 -6.21 2.28 -6.70
CA ASN A 53 -6.95 3.47 -6.31
C ASN A 53 -7.25 3.48 -4.80
N TYR A 54 -7.64 2.34 -4.24
CA TYR A 54 -7.82 2.19 -2.80
C TYR A 54 -6.56 2.58 -2.02
N LEU A 55 -5.38 2.09 -2.44
CA LEU A 55 -4.12 2.45 -1.77
C LEU A 55 -3.82 3.95 -1.84
N PHE A 56 -4.08 4.60 -2.97
CA PHE A 56 -3.92 6.05 -3.08
C PHE A 56 -4.88 6.82 -2.17
N GLN A 57 -6.12 6.37 -2.04
CA GLN A 57 -7.06 6.96 -1.09
C GLN A 57 -6.59 6.80 0.35
N GLN A 58 -6.01 5.65 0.73
CA GLN A 58 -5.44 5.47 2.06
C GLN A 58 -4.24 6.40 2.30
N CYS A 59 -3.38 6.59 1.30
CA CYS A 59 -2.28 7.55 1.39
C CYS A 59 -2.79 8.98 1.58
N GLN A 60 -3.83 9.39 0.84
CA GLN A 60 -4.42 10.72 0.96
C GLN A 60 -5.02 10.94 2.36
N LEU A 61 -5.83 9.99 2.85
CA LEU A 61 -6.40 10.05 4.20
C LEU A 61 -5.33 10.16 5.29
N GLN A 62 -4.25 9.37 5.15
CA GLN A 62 -3.13 9.45 6.08
C GLN A 62 -2.43 10.81 6.02
N LEU A 63 -2.21 11.36 4.82
CA LEU A 63 -1.61 12.67 4.66
C LEU A 63 -2.48 13.77 5.26
N ASP A 64 -3.78 13.75 5.02
CA ASP A 64 -4.73 14.73 5.56
C ASP A 64 -4.74 14.72 7.10
N ASN A 65 -4.66 13.53 7.70
CA ASN A 65 -4.55 13.37 9.16
C ASN A 65 -3.22 13.92 9.71
N LEU A 66 -2.11 13.78 8.98
CA LEU A 66 -0.81 14.32 9.39
C LEU A 66 -0.74 15.85 9.29
N VAL A 67 -1.41 16.43 8.29
CA VAL A 67 -1.43 17.89 8.06
C VAL A 67 -2.45 18.60 8.96
N SER A 68 -3.49 17.89 9.41
CA SER A 68 -4.51 18.42 10.31
C SER A 68 -4.15 18.30 11.80
N ALA A 69 -3.09 17.58 12.14
CA ALA A 69 -2.58 17.36 13.51
C ALA A 69 -1.52 18.40 13.89
#